data_AF-A0A2C9JJC4-F1
#
_entry.id   AF-A0A2C9JJC4-F1
#
_cell.length_a   1.000
_cell.length_b   1.000
_cell.length_c   1.000
_cell.angle_alpha   90.00
_cell.angle_beta   90.00
_cell.angle_gamma   90.00
#
_symmetry.space_group_name_H-M   'P 1'
#
loop_
_entity.id
_entity.type
_entity.pdbx_description
1 polymer ?
#
loop_
_entity_poly.entity_id
_entity_poly.type
_entity_poly.pdbx_seq_one_letter_code
_entity_poly.pdbx_strand_id
1 'polypeptide(L)'
;MNNIQMLKLKNKLGTKQLPTAELLIDGARAFKISEDGRGVASMANMLTMTRIHTAMGAASSMRRMVNLARDYSTRRKAFGKILHQHPLHVNTLAFMELETRAATILVLEIARLLGRQEVLGKGKELEDEAEVLRLIVPLAKLYVSKQAVSVVSEGLECFGGQGYIEDTDLPRMLRDTQVNAIWEGTTNILSLDVLRAITKSSGTVLKCYHEDVTRRIQAGRSNAELQEAVTTVQQSVNNVLGFASKLSPDLVEMAARDFAFSLARIYMGALLLEHACHTDATQMDIFTAKRWCEKDLAPLCTQGGHQNFTQKSMEQNLALVFDGYLHPSRL
;
A
#
# COMPACT_ATOMS: atom_id res chain seq x y z
N MET A 1 -20.82 -21.30 25.13
CA MET A 1 -19.87 -21.48 24.00
C MET A 1 -19.15 -22.80 24.19
N ASN A 2 -18.54 -23.37 23.15
CA ASN A 2 -17.74 -24.61 23.18
C ASN A 2 -16.46 -24.44 24.03
N ASN A 3 -16.59 -24.40 25.36
CA ASN A 3 -15.54 -24.10 26.34
C ASN A 3 -14.60 -22.93 25.95
N ILE A 4 -15.21 -21.87 25.42
CA ILE A 4 -14.56 -20.59 25.12
C ILE A 4 -15.21 -19.53 25.99
N GLN A 5 -14.41 -18.82 26.77
CA GLN A 5 -14.87 -17.72 27.61
C GLN A 5 -14.36 -16.39 27.05
N MET A 6 -15.25 -15.42 26.90
CA MET A 6 -14.88 -14.05 26.53
C MET A 6 -14.47 -13.31 27.79
N LEU A 7 -13.18 -13.02 27.94
CA LEU A 7 -12.65 -12.35 29.13
C LEU A 7 -12.95 -10.85 29.12
N LYS A 8 -12.67 -10.19 28.00
CA LYS A 8 -12.81 -8.74 27.87
C LYS A 8 -12.94 -8.31 26.42
N LEU A 9 -13.76 -7.28 26.18
CA LEU A 9 -13.75 -6.52 24.92
C LEU A 9 -12.66 -5.43 24.94
N LYS A 10 -11.92 -5.32 23.85
CA LYS A 10 -10.85 -4.32 23.70
C LYS A 10 -11.43 -2.90 23.64
N ASN A 11 -10.87 -1.98 24.41
CA ASN A 11 -11.09 -0.55 24.23
C ASN A 11 -10.14 -0.03 23.14
N LYS A 12 -10.67 0.16 21.92
CA LYS A 12 -9.89 0.47 20.71
C LYS A 12 -10.02 1.94 20.30
N LEU A 13 -9.03 2.45 19.59
CA LEU A 13 -9.05 3.78 18.95
C LEU A 13 -10.22 3.90 17.95
N GLY A 14 -10.22 3.03 16.94
CA GLY A 14 -11.30 2.88 15.95
C GLY A 14 -11.85 1.46 15.93
N THR A 15 -12.69 1.16 14.95
CA THR A 15 -13.45 -0.09 14.80
C THR A 15 -14.26 -0.41 16.06
N LYS A 16 -14.73 0.61 16.79
CA LYS A 16 -15.44 0.45 18.06
C LYS A 16 -16.75 -0.36 17.90
N GLN A 17 -17.29 -0.40 16.70
CA GLN A 17 -18.46 -1.17 16.28
C GLN A 17 -18.16 -2.68 16.18
N LEU A 18 -16.90 -3.06 15.95
CA LEU A 18 -16.47 -4.45 15.84
C LEU A 18 -16.12 -5.00 17.23
N PRO A 19 -16.82 -6.02 17.76
CA PRO A 19 -16.45 -6.65 19.02
C PRO A 19 -15.13 -7.41 18.84
N THR A 20 -14.07 -6.95 19.51
CA THR A 20 -12.77 -7.62 19.54
C THR A 20 -12.52 -8.07 20.96
N ALA A 21 -12.36 -9.38 21.16
CA ALA A 21 -12.31 -10.00 22.48
C ALA A 21 -10.97 -10.67 22.78
N GLU A 22 -10.65 -10.74 24.07
CA GLU A 22 -9.71 -11.73 24.62
C GLU A 22 -10.49 -13.00 24.94
N LEU A 23 -9.96 -14.15 24.51
CA LEU A 23 -10.62 -15.45 24.67
C LEU A 23 -9.76 -16.37 25.54
N LEU A 24 -10.36 -16.93 26.59
CA LEU A 24 -9.82 -18.10 27.29
C LEU A 24 -10.40 -19.34 26.62
N ILE A 25 -9.53 -20.21 26.13
CA ILE A 25 -9.88 -21.45 25.45
C ILE A 25 -9.39 -22.60 26.34
N ASP A 26 -10.31 -23.29 27.01
CA ASP A 26 -9.98 -24.34 27.99
C ASP A 26 -10.84 -25.59 27.73
N GLY A 27 -10.25 -26.64 27.16
CA GLY A 27 -10.99 -27.86 26.80
C GLY A 27 -11.99 -27.67 25.65
N ALA A 28 -11.84 -26.63 24.82
CA ALA A 28 -12.68 -26.42 23.65
C ALA A 28 -12.45 -27.53 22.61
N ARG A 29 -13.52 -28.15 22.13
CA ARG A 29 -13.42 -29.13 21.05
C ARG A 29 -13.02 -28.43 19.75
N ALA A 30 -11.89 -28.81 19.16
CA ALA A 30 -11.44 -28.30 17.87
C ALA A 30 -11.25 -29.45 16.87
N PHE A 31 -11.31 -29.14 15.58
CA PHE A 31 -11.06 -30.10 14.50
C PHE A 31 -9.79 -29.70 13.76
N LYS A 32 -8.92 -30.68 13.53
CA LYS A 32 -7.69 -30.47 12.76
C LYS A 32 -8.05 -30.26 11.29
N ILE A 33 -7.56 -29.18 10.70
CA ILE A 33 -7.84 -28.79 9.30
C ILE A 33 -6.61 -28.90 8.38
N SER A 34 -5.46 -29.29 8.92
CA SER A 34 -4.22 -29.48 8.16
C SER A 34 -3.26 -30.45 8.83
N GLU A 35 -2.21 -30.84 8.12
CA GLU A 35 -1.15 -31.69 8.65
C GLU A 35 -0.40 -31.05 9.82
N ASP A 36 0.16 -31.90 10.68
CA ASP A 36 0.88 -31.47 11.86
C ASP A 36 2.09 -30.59 11.46
N GLY A 37 2.23 -29.44 12.11
CA GLY A 37 3.26 -28.44 11.79
C GLY A 37 2.98 -27.57 10.56
N ARG A 38 1.87 -27.76 9.84
CA ARG A 38 1.53 -26.98 8.62
C ARG A 38 0.53 -25.85 8.85
N GLY A 39 0.16 -25.55 10.08
CA GLY A 39 -0.85 -24.52 10.43
C GLY A 39 -0.61 -23.15 9.79
N VAL A 40 0.62 -22.61 9.85
CA VAL A 40 0.96 -21.31 9.24
C VAL A 40 0.79 -21.31 7.72
N ALA A 41 1.18 -22.40 7.05
CA ALA A 41 1.02 -22.51 5.60
C ALA A 41 -0.47 -22.61 5.21
N SER A 42 -1.27 -23.34 6.00
CA SER A 42 -2.72 -23.46 5.76
C SER A 42 -3.49 -22.16 5.98
N MET A 43 -3.05 -21.31 6.90
CA MET A 43 -3.66 -19.98 7.10
C MET A 43 -3.16 -18.92 6.10
N ALA A 44 -2.14 -19.20 5.30
CA ALA A 44 -1.58 -18.23 4.37
C ALA A 44 -2.62 -17.70 3.37
N ASN A 45 -3.50 -18.56 2.86
CA ASN A 45 -4.58 -18.15 1.95
C ASN A 45 -5.57 -17.19 2.63
N MET A 46 -5.93 -17.47 3.89
CA MET A 46 -6.77 -16.57 4.68
C MET A 46 -6.09 -15.20 4.84
N LEU A 47 -4.80 -15.17 5.19
CA LEU A 47 -4.04 -13.93 5.31
C LEU A 47 -3.97 -13.15 3.99
N THR A 48 -3.80 -13.83 2.85
CA THR A 48 -3.86 -13.19 1.53
C THR A 48 -5.21 -12.50 1.34
N MET A 49 -6.32 -13.19 1.60
CA MET A 49 -7.66 -12.61 1.47
C MET A 49 -7.90 -11.43 2.42
N THR A 50 -7.53 -11.55 3.70
CA THR A 50 -7.71 -10.45 4.67
C THR A 50 -6.85 -9.23 4.33
N ARG A 51 -5.66 -9.42 3.76
CA ARG A 51 -4.80 -8.34 3.25
C ARG A 51 -5.41 -7.64 2.04
N ILE A 52 -6.01 -8.39 1.11
CA ILE A 52 -6.75 -7.82 -0.03
C ILE A 52 -7.91 -6.96 0.48
N HIS A 53 -8.74 -7.50 1.38
CA HIS A 53 -9.85 -6.73 1.99
C HIS A 53 -9.37 -5.49 2.75
N THR A 54 -8.23 -5.59 3.46
CA THR A 54 -7.63 -4.43 4.15
C THR A 54 -7.23 -3.34 3.15
N ALA A 55 -6.58 -3.70 2.04
CA ALA A 55 -6.22 -2.75 0.98
C ALA A 55 -7.46 -2.12 0.34
N MET A 56 -8.50 -2.91 0.05
CA MET A 56 -9.79 -2.41 -0.47
C MET A 56 -10.46 -1.44 0.51
N GLY A 57 -10.52 -1.78 1.79
CA GLY A 57 -11.07 -0.92 2.84
C GLY A 57 -10.31 0.40 2.99
N ALA A 58 -8.99 0.36 2.89
CA ALA A 58 -8.13 1.55 2.89
C ALA A 58 -8.39 2.44 1.66
N ALA A 59 -8.40 1.87 0.45
CA ALA A 59 -8.74 2.60 -0.79
C ALA A 59 -10.15 3.22 -0.73
N SER A 60 -11.13 2.48 -0.20
CA SER A 60 -12.50 2.96 -0.03
C SER A 60 -12.59 4.14 0.95
N SER A 61 -11.80 4.10 2.03
CA SER A 61 -11.74 5.18 3.02
C SER A 61 -11.16 6.46 2.42
N MET A 62 -10.11 6.35 1.61
CA MET A 62 -9.54 7.47 0.83
C MET A 62 -10.60 8.08 -0.09
N ARG A 63 -11.27 7.25 -0.90
CA ARG A 63 -12.33 7.68 -1.83
C ARG A 63 -13.47 8.37 -1.10
N ARG A 64 -13.93 7.81 0.02
CA ARG A 64 -15.01 8.40 0.83
C ARG A 64 -14.61 9.79 1.33
N MET A 65 -13.39 9.94 1.85
CA MET A 65 -12.92 11.22 2.38
C MET A 65 -12.77 12.27 1.27
N VAL A 66 -12.15 11.91 0.14
CA VAL A 66 -12.02 12.83 -1.01
C VAL A 66 -13.39 13.30 -1.49
N ASN A 67 -14.37 12.39 -1.60
CA ASN A 67 -15.72 12.76 -2.03
C ASN A 67 -16.39 13.75 -1.08
N LEU A 68 -16.25 13.53 0.24
CA LEU A 68 -16.77 14.43 1.26
C LEU A 68 -16.09 15.80 1.21
N ALA A 69 -14.75 15.84 1.18
CA ALA A 69 -13.97 17.06 1.15
C ALA A 69 -14.25 17.87 -0.13
N ARG A 70 -14.31 17.21 -1.29
CA ARG A 70 -14.69 17.81 -2.57
C ARG A 70 -16.07 18.45 -2.50
N ASP A 71 -17.08 17.73 -2.01
CA ASP A 71 -18.44 18.27 -1.90
C ASP A 71 -18.48 19.48 -0.95
N TYR A 72 -17.86 19.37 0.23
CA TYR A 72 -17.78 20.47 1.19
C TYR A 72 -17.12 21.73 0.59
N SER A 73 -16.10 21.53 -0.25
CA SER A 73 -15.37 22.62 -0.90
C SER A 73 -16.22 23.48 -1.85
N THR A 74 -17.37 22.95 -2.31
CA THR A 74 -18.34 23.67 -3.15
C THR A 74 -19.29 24.57 -2.37
N ARG A 75 -19.36 24.39 -1.05
CA ARG A 75 -20.33 25.07 -0.17
C ARG A 75 -19.66 25.99 0.84
N ARG A 76 -18.48 25.61 1.36
CA ARG A 76 -17.78 26.40 2.38
C ARG A 76 -17.10 27.62 1.75
N LYS A 77 -17.38 28.81 2.30
CA LYS A 77 -16.69 30.06 1.96
C LYS A 77 -15.58 30.37 2.96
N ALA A 78 -14.44 30.82 2.44
CA ALA A 78 -13.34 31.42 3.19
C ALA A 78 -12.70 32.52 2.34
N PHE A 79 -12.35 33.65 2.94
CA PHE A 79 -11.78 34.80 2.23
C PHE A 79 -12.60 35.21 0.99
N GLY A 80 -13.93 35.25 1.13
CA GLY A 80 -14.84 35.71 0.08
C GLY A 80 -15.11 34.73 -1.08
N LYS A 81 -14.44 33.57 -1.13
CA LYS A 81 -14.61 32.55 -2.17
C LYS A 81 -14.99 31.20 -1.57
N ILE A 82 -15.66 30.36 -2.36
CA ILE A 82 -15.83 28.95 -1.99
C ILE A 82 -14.49 28.20 -2.13
N LEU A 83 -14.25 27.19 -1.30
CA LEU A 83 -12.93 26.57 -1.18
C LEU A 83 -12.39 26.02 -2.50
N HIS A 84 -13.23 25.44 -3.35
CA HIS A 84 -12.78 24.91 -4.65
C HIS A 84 -12.28 26.01 -5.63
N GLN A 85 -12.53 27.29 -5.35
CA GLN A 85 -12.00 28.41 -6.14
C GLN A 85 -10.62 28.87 -5.66
N HIS A 86 -10.12 28.33 -4.55
CA HIS A 86 -8.76 28.57 -4.08
C HIS A 86 -7.82 27.53 -4.69
N PRO A 87 -6.87 27.91 -5.56
CA PRO A 87 -5.96 26.95 -6.20
C PRO A 87 -5.19 26.08 -5.22
N LEU A 88 -4.83 26.62 -4.06
CA LEU A 88 -4.18 25.87 -2.97
C LEU A 88 -5.02 24.67 -2.49
N HIS A 89 -6.32 24.89 -2.29
CA HIS A 89 -7.23 23.83 -1.83
C HIS A 89 -7.43 22.76 -2.90
N VAL A 90 -7.57 23.18 -4.16
CA VAL A 90 -7.66 22.27 -5.31
C VAL A 90 -6.39 21.44 -5.47
N ASN A 91 -5.20 22.03 -5.29
CA ASN A 91 -3.93 21.30 -5.35
C ASN A 91 -3.83 20.22 -4.26
N THR A 92 -4.32 20.52 -3.06
CA THR A 92 -4.37 19.56 -1.94
C THR A 92 -5.32 18.39 -2.26
N LEU A 93 -6.54 18.69 -2.73
CA LEU A 93 -7.50 17.67 -3.16
C LEU A 93 -6.99 16.85 -4.35
N ALA A 94 -6.23 17.45 -5.26
CA ALA A 94 -5.65 16.76 -6.41
C ALA A 94 -4.60 15.72 -5.97
N PHE A 95 -3.79 16.02 -4.95
CA PHE A 95 -2.88 15.03 -4.36
C PHE A 95 -3.63 13.85 -3.76
N MET A 96 -4.68 14.11 -2.97
CA MET A 96 -5.51 13.06 -2.37
C MET A 96 -6.23 12.21 -3.43
N GLU A 97 -6.78 12.84 -4.47
CA GLU A 97 -7.43 12.16 -5.59
C GLU A 97 -6.44 11.26 -6.34
N LEU A 98 -5.22 11.75 -6.58
CA LEU A 98 -4.18 11.00 -7.28
C LEU A 98 -3.80 9.71 -6.53
N GLU A 99 -3.54 9.78 -5.22
CA GLU A 99 -3.32 8.60 -4.37
C GLU A 99 -4.53 7.66 -4.38
N THR A 100 -5.74 8.22 -4.34
CA THR A 100 -6.98 7.42 -4.34
C THR A 100 -7.17 6.66 -5.65
N ARG A 101 -6.92 7.28 -6.81
CA ARG A 101 -7.03 6.63 -8.13
C ARG A 101 -6.01 5.50 -8.28
N ALA A 102 -4.75 5.76 -7.90
CA ALA A 102 -3.69 4.76 -7.91
C ALA A 102 -4.01 3.55 -7.01
N ALA A 103 -4.49 3.81 -5.79
CA ALA A 103 -4.94 2.75 -4.89
C ALA A 103 -6.12 1.96 -5.45
N THR A 104 -7.09 2.65 -6.07
CA THR A 104 -8.29 2.02 -6.63
C THR A 104 -7.94 1.07 -7.76
N ILE A 105 -7.11 1.51 -8.72
CA ILE A 105 -6.74 0.64 -9.85
C ILE A 105 -5.91 -0.57 -9.39
N LEU A 106 -5.05 -0.40 -8.38
CA LEU A 106 -4.28 -1.50 -7.80
C LEU A 106 -5.18 -2.56 -7.16
N VAL A 107 -6.18 -2.17 -6.36
CA VAL A 107 -7.07 -3.17 -5.73
C VAL A 107 -8.00 -3.85 -6.73
N LEU A 108 -8.40 -3.15 -7.80
CA LEU A 108 -9.17 -3.75 -8.89
C LEU A 108 -8.32 -4.74 -9.70
N GLU A 109 -7.05 -4.45 -9.95
CA GLU A 109 -6.13 -5.38 -10.60
C GLU A 109 -5.92 -6.65 -9.77
N ILE A 110 -5.76 -6.52 -8.45
CA ILE A 110 -5.69 -7.66 -7.54
C ILE A 110 -6.95 -8.51 -7.62
N ALA A 111 -8.14 -7.90 -7.64
CA ALA A 111 -9.39 -8.62 -7.80
C ALA A 111 -9.48 -9.34 -9.17
N ARG A 112 -9.01 -8.69 -10.25
CA ARG A 112 -8.94 -9.29 -11.60
C ARG A 112 -8.05 -10.52 -11.62
N LEU A 113 -6.83 -10.42 -11.09
CA LEU A 113 -5.87 -11.51 -11.03
C LEU A 113 -6.39 -12.66 -10.17
N LEU A 114 -6.88 -12.37 -8.95
CA LEU A 114 -7.44 -13.38 -8.06
C LEU A 114 -8.60 -14.14 -8.73
N GLY A 115 -9.56 -13.42 -9.33
CA GLY A 115 -10.69 -14.04 -10.01
C GLY A 115 -10.27 -14.92 -11.19
N ARG A 116 -9.24 -14.52 -11.95
CA ARG A 116 -8.67 -15.35 -13.02
C ARG A 116 -8.04 -16.63 -12.48
N GLN A 117 -7.29 -16.54 -11.38
CA GLN A 117 -6.69 -17.73 -10.76
C GLN A 117 -7.74 -18.72 -10.26
N GLU A 118 -8.82 -18.23 -9.67
CA GLU A 118 -9.88 -19.08 -9.11
C GLU A 118 -10.72 -19.76 -10.20
N VAL A 119 -10.86 -19.14 -11.37
CA VAL A 119 -11.78 -19.62 -12.44
C VAL A 119 -11.06 -20.36 -13.58
N LEU A 120 -9.88 -19.91 -14.00
CA LEU A 120 -9.26 -20.36 -15.27
C LEU A 120 -8.31 -21.56 -15.12
N GLY A 121 -8.10 -22.08 -13.92
CA GLY A 121 -7.34 -23.33 -13.69
C GLY A 121 -5.83 -23.14 -13.75
N LYS A 122 -5.12 -23.91 -14.60
CA LYS A 122 -3.64 -23.94 -14.66
C LYS A 122 -3.14 -23.59 -16.07
N GLY A 123 -2.01 -22.89 -16.13
CA GLY A 123 -1.31 -22.53 -17.36
C GLY A 123 -0.16 -21.58 -17.06
N LYS A 124 0.84 -21.49 -17.95
CA LYS A 124 2.04 -20.70 -17.70
C LYS A 124 1.73 -19.22 -17.39
N GLU A 125 0.80 -18.63 -18.14
CA GLU A 125 0.33 -17.25 -17.90
C GLU A 125 -0.27 -17.09 -16.50
N LEU A 126 -1.09 -18.05 -16.05
CA LEU A 126 -1.72 -18.04 -14.73
C LEU A 126 -0.71 -18.26 -13.59
N GLU A 127 0.37 -19.00 -13.86
CA GLU A 127 1.49 -19.17 -12.92
C GLU A 127 2.28 -17.86 -12.79
N ASP A 128 2.55 -17.17 -13.89
CA ASP A 128 3.23 -15.87 -13.85
C ASP A 128 2.35 -14.80 -13.17
N GLU A 129 1.04 -14.79 -13.48
CA GLU A 129 0.04 -13.98 -12.75
C GLU A 129 -0.01 -14.32 -11.25
N ALA A 130 0.23 -15.58 -10.87
CA ALA A 130 0.33 -15.99 -9.46
C ALA A 130 1.50 -15.37 -8.73
N GLU A 131 2.66 -15.38 -9.36
CA GLU A 131 3.87 -14.81 -8.80
C GLU A 131 3.78 -13.28 -8.70
N VAL A 132 3.11 -12.64 -9.68
CA VAL A 132 2.74 -11.22 -9.59
C VAL A 132 1.80 -11.00 -8.40
N LEU A 133 0.70 -11.76 -8.28
CA LEU A 133 -0.28 -11.61 -7.19
C LEU A 133 0.39 -11.77 -5.81
N ARG A 134 1.25 -12.78 -5.67
CA ARG A 134 2.03 -13.06 -4.46
C ARG A 134 2.88 -11.87 -4.02
N LEU A 135 3.37 -11.08 -4.97
CA LEU A 135 4.14 -9.87 -4.70
C LEU A 135 3.24 -8.65 -4.47
N ILE A 136 2.24 -8.41 -5.31
CA ILE A 136 1.46 -7.16 -5.27
C ILE A 136 0.45 -7.10 -4.12
N VAL A 137 -0.02 -8.23 -3.58
CA VAL A 137 -0.93 -8.24 -2.41
C VAL A 137 -0.30 -7.60 -1.17
N PRO A 138 0.89 -8.03 -0.68
CA PRO A 138 1.54 -7.37 0.44
C PRO A 138 1.90 -5.91 0.11
N LEU A 139 2.31 -5.60 -1.13
CA LEU A 139 2.60 -4.23 -1.58
C LEU A 139 1.37 -3.31 -1.50
N ALA A 140 0.22 -3.76 -1.99
CA ALA A 140 -1.03 -3.01 -1.92
C ALA A 140 -1.44 -2.80 -0.46
N LYS A 141 -1.43 -3.86 0.35
CA LYS A 141 -1.78 -3.76 1.76
C LYS A 141 -0.89 -2.76 2.49
N LEU A 142 0.43 -2.86 2.38
CA LEU A 142 1.35 -1.98 3.11
C LEU A 142 1.30 -0.53 2.63
N TYR A 143 1.21 -0.30 1.32
CA TYR A 143 1.29 1.03 0.74
C TYR A 143 -0.04 1.76 0.91
N VAL A 144 -1.14 1.16 0.43
CA VAL A 144 -2.47 1.80 0.45
C VAL A 144 -2.91 2.05 1.87
N SER A 145 -2.68 1.12 2.81
CA SER A 145 -3.04 1.34 4.21
C SER A 145 -2.24 2.48 4.85
N LYS A 146 -0.96 2.64 4.47
CA LYS A 146 -0.15 3.76 4.98
C LYS A 146 -0.63 5.09 4.40
N GLN A 147 -0.88 5.16 3.09
CA GLN A 147 -1.36 6.38 2.43
C GLN A 147 -2.78 6.75 2.86
N ALA A 148 -3.64 5.77 3.15
CA ALA A 148 -5.01 6.04 3.57
C ALA A 148 -5.08 6.86 4.85
N VAL A 149 -4.20 6.63 5.82
CA VAL A 149 -4.15 7.44 7.04
C VAL A 149 -3.82 8.90 6.73
N SER A 150 -2.79 9.13 5.90
CA SER A 150 -2.39 10.48 5.47
C SER A 150 -3.50 11.19 4.71
N VAL A 151 -4.10 10.53 3.70
CA VAL A 151 -5.19 11.10 2.90
C VAL A 151 -6.43 11.39 3.76
N VAL A 152 -6.79 10.47 4.67
CA VAL A 152 -7.95 10.69 5.53
C VAL A 152 -7.69 11.84 6.50
N SER A 153 -6.48 11.93 7.08
CA SER A 153 -6.09 13.03 7.97
C SER A 153 -6.12 14.39 7.27
N GLU A 154 -5.52 14.50 6.07
CA GLU A 154 -5.55 15.72 5.24
C GLU A 154 -7.00 16.10 4.88
N GLY A 155 -7.82 15.09 4.61
CA GLY A 155 -9.24 15.29 4.33
C GLY A 155 -10.04 15.82 5.50
N LEU A 156 -9.71 15.46 6.75
CA LEU A 156 -10.31 16.08 7.94
C LEU A 156 -9.98 17.58 7.98
N GLU A 157 -8.73 17.95 7.69
CA GLU A 157 -8.28 19.35 7.67
C GLU A 157 -9.04 20.20 6.65
N CYS A 158 -9.51 19.61 5.55
CA CYS A 158 -10.37 20.29 4.57
C CYS A 158 -11.69 20.83 5.16
N PHE A 159 -12.14 20.30 6.30
CA PHE A 159 -13.32 20.76 7.04
C PHE A 159 -13.00 21.77 8.15
N GLY A 160 -11.72 22.07 8.38
CA GLY A 160 -11.26 22.88 9.50
C GLY A 160 -11.70 22.27 10.84
N GLY A 161 -12.16 23.11 11.76
CA GLY A 161 -12.62 22.66 13.08
C GLY A 161 -13.70 21.57 13.03
N GLN A 162 -14.58 21.60 12.03
CA GLN A 162 -15.63 20.58 11.88
C GLN A 162 -15.06 19.18 11.61
N GLY A 163 -13.89 19.08 10.97
CA GLY A 163 -13.22 17.80 10.75
C GLY A 163 -12.78 17.10 12.03
N TYR A 164 -12.74 17.84 13.15
CA TYR A 164 -12.32 17.33 14.46
C TYR A 164 -13.50 17.06 15.42
N ILE A 165 -14.74 17.39 15.04
CA ILE A 165 -15.91 17.21 15.90
C ILE A 165 -16.52 15.82 15.66
N GLU A 166 -16.61 15.00 16.71
CA GLU A 166 -17.01 13.59 16.64
C GLU A 166 -18.45 13.37 16.13
N ASP A 167 -19.37 14.32 16.35
CA ASP A 167 -20.75 14.23 15.89
C ASP A 167 -20.92 14.39 14.37
N THR A 168 -19.86 14.79 13.66
CA THR A 168 -19.81 14.83 12.18
C THR A 168 -19.49 13.48 11.56
N ASP A 169 -19.14 12.48 12.38
CA ASP A 169 -18.60 11.18 11.96
C ASP A 169 -17.24 11.23 11.21
N LEU A 170 -16.66 12.42 10.97
CA LEU A 170 -15.36 12.56 10.28
C LEU A 170 -14.18 12.01 11.11
N PRO A 171 -14.02 12.33 12.41
CA PRO A 171 -12.94 11.77 13.22
C PRO A 171 -12.96 10.24 13.29
N ARG A 172 -14.16 9.65 13.29
CA ARG A 172 -14.34 8.19 13.23
C ARG A 172 -13.68 7.59 12.00
N MET A 173 -13.77 8.23 10.83
CA MET A 173 -13.11 7.73 9.62
C MET A 173 -11.60 7.62 9.79
N LEU A 174 -10.95 8.62 10.40
CA LEU A 174 -9.50 8.56 10.67
C LEU A 174 -9.17 7.44 11.67
N ARG A 175 -9.92 7.35 12.77
CA ARG A 175 -9.74 6.32 13.80
C ARG A 175 -9.89 4.91 13.23
N ASP A 176 -10.89 4.70 12.38
CA ASP A 176 -11.17 3.41 11.76
C ASP A 176 -10.17 3.09 10.65
N THR A 177 -9.67 4.08 9.91
CA THR A 177 -8.65 3.88 8.86
C THR A 177 -7.30 3.46 9.44
N GLN A 178 -6.93 3.96 10.63
CA GLN A 178 -5.63 3.71 11.26
C GLN A 178 -5.33 2.23 11.47
N VAL A 179 -6.35 1.40 11.72
CA VAL A 179 -6.17 -0.04 11.97
C VAL A 179 -5.59 -0.78 10.76
N ASN A 180 -5.86 -0.30 9.53
CA ASN A 180 -5.46 -0.97 8.29
C ASN A 180 -3.93 -1.07 8.16
N ALA A 181 -3.19 -0.11 8.71
CA ALA A 181 -1.72 -0.14 8.70
C ALA A 181 -1.12 -1.06 9.79
N ILE A 182 -1.95 -1.59 10.70
CA ILE A 182 -1.53 -2.30 11.91
C ILE A 182 -1.87 -3.80 11.83
N TRP A 183 -3.14 -4.15 11.67
CA TRP A 183 -3.56 -5.57 11.65
C TRP A 183 -3.15 -6.26 10.35
N GLU A 184 -3.28 -7.58 10.27
CA GLU A 184 -2.94 -8.35 9.05
C GLU A 184 -1.50 -8.13 8.53
N GLY A 185 -0.60 -7.72 9.43
CA GLY A 185 0.81 -7.40 9.17
C GLY A 185 1.08 -5.89 9.09
N THR A 186 1.97 -5.40 9.96
CA THR A 186 2.39 -3.99 9.92
C THR A 186 3.14 -3.67 8.63
N THR A 187 3.30 -2.38 8.31
CA THR A 187 4.03 -1.95 7.10
C THR A 187 5.40 -2.60 6.98
N ASN A 188 6.22 -2.59 8.05
CA ASN A 188 7.55 -3.20 8.01
C ASN A 188 7.50 -4.73 7.92
N ILE A 189 6.59 -5.39 8.63
CA ILE A 189 6.44 -6.86 8.55
C ILE A 189 6.08 -7.31 7.13
N LEU A 190 5.22 -6.55 6.43
CA LEU A 190 4.90 -6.84 5.03
C LEU A 190 6.03 -6.47 4.06
N SER A 191 6.85 -5.47 4.38
CA SER A 191 8.09 -5.21 3.65
C SER A 191 9.08 -6.37 3.76
N LEU A 192 9.20 -6.98 4.95
CA LEU A 192 9.98 -8.21 5.13
C LEU A 192 9.34 -9.41 4.42
N ASP A 193 8.01 -9.48 4.38
CA ASP A 193 7.30 -10.53 3.64
C ASP A 193 7.55 -10.44 2.12
N VAL A 194 7.67 -9.23 1.57
CA VAL A 194 8.11 -9.01 0.19
C VAL A 194 9.49 -9.60 -0.04
N LEU A 195 10.48 -9.28 0.82
CA LEU A 195 11.82 -9.88 0.71
C LEU A 195 11.78 -11.40 0.83
N ARG A 196 10.99 -11.92 1.77
CA ARG A 196 10.79 -13.36 1.96
C ARG A 196 10.20 -14.03 0.71
N ALA A 197 9.24 -13.40 0.04
CA ALA A 197 8.66 -13.92 -1.19
C ALA A 197 9.73 -14.03 -2.29
N ILE A 198 10.57 -13.02 -2.44
CA ILE A 198 11.68 -12.96 -3.39
C ILE A 198 12.69 -14.07 -3.13
N THR A 199 13.13 -14.23 -1.88
CA THR A 199 14.09 -15.28 -1.51
C THR A 199 13.50 -16.67 -1.73
N LYS A 200 12.25 -16.91 -1.30
CA LYS A 200 11.61 -18.23 -1.43
C LYS A 200 11.33 -18.64 -2.87
N SER A 201 11.11 -17.68 -3.75
CA SER A 201 10.91 -17.95 -5.18
C SER A 201 12.20 -17.92 -5.98
N SER A 202 13.37 -17.76 -5.34
CA SER A 202 14.66 -17.56 -6.02
C SER A 202 14.60 -16.43 -7.08
N GLY A 203 13.88 -15.35 -6.77
CA GLY A 203 13.74 -14.18 -7.65
C GLY A 203 12.63 -14.26 -8.71
N THR A 204 11.96 -15.41 -8.89
CA THR A 204 10.88 -15.56 -9.88
C THR A 204 9.77 -14.50 -9.73
N VAL A 205 9.34 -14.18 -8.51
CA VAL A 205 8.33 -13.11 -8.29
C VAL A 205 8.75 -11.75 -8.85
N LEU A 206 10.03 -11.37 -8.76
CA LEU A 206 10.52 -10.10 -9.31
C LEU A 206 10.61 -10.14 -10.82
N LYS A 207 10.96 -11.30 -11.38
CA LYS A 207 11.00 -11.50 -12.82
C LYS A 207 9.60 -11.34 -13.43
N CYS A 208 8.62 -12.08 -12.93
CA CYS A 208 7.23 -11.99 -13.41
C CYS A 208 6.66 -10.58 -13.20
N TYR A 209 6.98 -9.93 -12.08
CA TYR A 209 6.63 -8.53 -11.84
C TYR A 209 7.24 -7.56 -12.87
N HIS A 210 8.53 -7.70 -13.19
CA HIS A 210 9.21 -6.87 -14.18
C HIS A 210 8.60 -7.05 -15.57
N GLU A 211 8.37 -8.30 -15.97
CA GLU A 211 7.74 -8.65 -17.24
C GLU A 211 6.32 -8.07 -17.35
N ASP A 212 5.51 -8.15 -16.28
CA ASP A 212 4.16 -7.56 -16.25
C ASP A 212 4.21 -6.03 -16.34
N VAL A 213 5.11 -5.36 -15.59
CA VAL A 213 5.29 -3.90 -15.69
C VAL A 213 5.70 -3.50 -17.11
N THR A 214 6.69 -4.17 -17.70
CA THR A 214 7.15 -3.89 -19.06
C THR A 214 6.05 -4.12 -20.10
N ARG A 215 5.24 -5.16 -19.94
CA ARG A 215 4.07 -5.41 -20.80
C ARG A 215 3.06 -4.28 -20.71
N ARG A 216 2.69 -3.83 -19.51
CA ARG A 216 1.67 -2.78 -19.32
C ARG A 216 2.07 -1.44 -19.92
N ILE A 217 3.30 -1.00 -19.69
CA ILE A 217 3.77 0.30 -20.20
C ILE A 217 3.96 0.31 -21.72
N GLN A 218 3.95 -0.85 -22.38
CA GLN A 218 4.05 -0.94 -23.84
C GLN A 218 2.87 -0.23 -24.52
N ALA A 219 1.67 -0.25 -23.93
CA ALA A 219 0.51 0.48 -24.45
C ALA A 219 0.76 1.99 -24.52
N GLY A 220 1.45 2.54 -23.52
CA GLY A 220 1.83 3.96 -23.45
C GLY A 220 2.87 4.37 -24.49
N ARG A 221 3.66 3.45 -25.05
CA ARG A 221 4.70 3.77 -26.04
C ARG A 221 4.15 4.27 -27.37
N SER A 222 2.90 3.99 -27.69
CA SER A 222 2.25 4.51 -28.89
C SER A 222 1.58 5.87 -28.66
N ASN A 223 1.48 6.33 -27.41
CA ASN A 223 0.88 7.62 -27.06
C ASN A 223 1.98 8.66 -26.80
N ALA A 224 2.05 9.71 -27.63
CA ALA A 224 3.06 10.75 -27.54
C ALA A 224 3.04 11.51 -26.20
N GLU A 225 1.87 11.68 -25.57
CA GLU A 225 1.72 12.40 -24.31
C GLU A 225 2.25 11.63 -23.09
N LEU A 226 2.41 10.32 -23.21
CA LEU A 226 2.80 9.42 -22.13
C LEU A 226 4.27 8.99 -22.17
N GLN A 227 5.04 9.39 -23.19
CA GLN A 227 6.42 8.91 -23.39
C GLN A 227 7.34 9.15 -22.19
N GLU A 228 7.27 10.34 -21.60
CA GLU A 228 8.05 10.67 -20.41
C GLU A 228 7.66 9.79 -19.23
N ALA A 229 6.36 9.64 -18.97
CA ALA A 229 5.85 8.81 -17.88
C ALA A 229 6.21 7.32 -18.06
N VAL A 230 6.12 6.79 -19.28
CA VAL A 230 6.58 5.44 -19.64
C VAL A 230 8.08 5.29 -19.35
N THR A 231 8.88 6.27 -19.75
CA THR A 231 10.33 6.29 -19.51
C THR A 231 10.63 6.28 -18.01
N THR A 232 9.93 7.10 -17.23
CA THR A 232 10.09 7.16 -15.77
C THR A 232 9.77 5.83 -15.09
N VAL A 233 8.66 5.17 -15.46
CA VAL A 233 8.32 3.84 -14.91
C VAL A 233 9.36 2.79 -15.31
N GLN A 234 9.78 2.77 -16.59
CA GLN A 234 10.77 1.82 -17.09
C GLN A 234 12.14 2.00 -16.42
N GLN A 235 12.60 3.23 -16.23
CA GLN A 235 13.86 3.51 -15.55
C GLN A 235 13.76 3.17 -14.06
N SER A 236 12.66 3.54 -13.40
CA SER A 236 12.45 3.26 -11.99
C SER A 236 12.46 1.76 -11.69
N VAL A 237 11.79 0.93 -12.49
CA VAL A 237 11.80 -0.52 -12.29
C VAL A 237 13.19 -1.12 -12.49
N ASN A 238 13.92 -0.67 -13.51
CA ASN A 238 15.29 -1.15 -13.76
C ASN A 238 16.24 -0.74 -12.62
N ASN A 239 16.11 0.48 -12.10
CA ASN A 239 16.94 0.99 -11.01
C ASN A 239 16.68 0.24 -9.71
N VAL A 240 15.41 0.04 -9.33
CA VAL A 240 15.01 -0.66 -8.10
C VAL A 240 15.49 -2.11 -8.10
N LEU A 241 15.33 -2.82 -9.23
CA LEU A 241 15.81 -4.20 -9.36
C LEU A 241 17.33 -4.28 -9.39
N GLY A 242 17.99 -3.34 -10.07
CA GLY A 242 19.45 -3.22 -10.10
C GLY A 242 20.06 -2.83 -8.75
N PHE A 243 19.31 -2.20 -7.87
CA PHE A 243 19.75 -1.91 -6.50
C PHE A 243 19.68 -3.13 -5.61
N ALA A 244 18.56 -3.87 -5.64
CA ALA A 244 18.35 -5.04 -4.79
C ALA A 244 19.43 -6.12 -4.99
N SER A 245 19.96 -6.26 -6.21
CA SER A 245 21.02 -7.22 -6.52
C SER A 245 22.41 -6.84 -5.99
N LYS A 246 22.61 -5.59 -5.55
CA LYS A 246 23.93 -5.06 -5.14
C LYS A 246 24.15 -4.99 -3.63
N LEU A 247 23.09 -5.18 -2.83
CA LEU A 247 23.16 -5.04 -1.37
C LEU A 247 23.43 -6.37 -0.67
N SER A 248 24.09 -6.30 0.49
CA SER A 248 24.15 -7.41 1.43
C SER A 248 22.78 -7.66 2.10
N PRO A 249 22.51 -8.87 2.62
CA PRO A 249 21.21 -9.21 3.22
C PRO A 249 20.72 -8.20 4.28
N ASP A 250 21.60 -7.77 5.20
CA ASP A 250 21.23 -6.82 6.27
C ASP A 250 20.86 -5.44 5.73
N LEU A 251 21.56 -4.98 4.68
CA LEU A 251 21.26 -3.69 4.05
C LEU A 251 19.97 -3.75 3.22
N VAL A 252 19.66 -4.90 2.61
CA VAL A 252 18.37 -5.14 1.95
C VAL A 252 17.25 -5.05 2.98
N GLU A 253 17.42 -5.65 4.16
CA GLU A 253 16.44 -5.54 5.25
C GLU A 253 16.24 -4.09 5.70
N MET A 254 17.33 -3.33 5.89
CA MET A 254 17.27 -1.91 6.23
C MET A 254 16.49 -1.09 5.19
N ALA A 255 16.66 -1.41 3.91
CA ALA A 255 15.98 -0.75 2.79
C ALA A 255 14.58 -1.34 2.47
N ALA A 256 14.13 -2.39 3.17
CA ALA A 256 12.99 -3.21 2.77
C ALA A 256 11.70 -2.39 2.56
N ARG A 257 11.48 -1.39 3.40
CA ARG A 257 10.29 -0.54 3.31
C ARG A 257 10.31 0.36 2.09
N ASP A 258 11.42 1.03 1.82
CA ASP A 258 11.54 1.92 0.67
C ASP A 258 11.58 1.14 -0.63
N PHE A 259 12.18 -0.06 -0.62
CA PHE A 259 12.11 -1.02 -1.70
C PHE A 259 10.67 -1.43 -2.01
N ALA A 260 9.91 -1.86 -1.00
CA ALA A 260 8.51 -2.22 -1.17
C ALA A 260 7.65 -1.02 -1.62
N PHE A 261 7.86 0.18 -1.07
CA PHE A 261 7.12 1.37 -1.50
C PHE A 261 7.40 1.72 -2.95
N SER A 262 8.65 1.54 -3.40
CA SER A 262 9.03 1.80 -4.78
C SER A 262 8.37 0.83 -5.74
N LEU A 263 8.37 -0.48 -5.43
CA LEU A 263 7.63 -1.47 -6.21
C LEU A 263 6.13 -1.12 -6.28
N ALA A 264 5.50 -0.75 -5.17
CA ALA A 264 4.09 -0.38 -5.18
C ALA A 264 3.81 0.82 -6.10
N ARG A 265 4.62 1.89 -6.00
CA ARG A 265 4.48 3.11 -6.82
C ARG A 265 4.69 2.85 -8.30
N ILE A 266 5.70 2.06 -8.65
CA ILE A 266 6.01 1.65 -10.03
C ILE A 266 4.84 0.87 -10.61
N TYR A 267 4.31 -0.12 -9.88
CA TYR A 267 3.20 -0.94 -10.36
C TYR A 267 1.93 -0.10 -10.57
N MET A 268 1.61 0.79 -9.62
CA MET A 268 0.50 1.75 -9.77
C MET A 268 0.71 2.68 -10.97
N GLY A 269 1.93 3.12 -11.23
CA GLY A 269 2.26 3.92 -12.42
C GLY A 269 2.02 3.15 -13.72
N ALA A 270 2.45 1.89 -13.78
CA ALA A 270 2.22 1.01 -14.93
C ALA A 270 0.72 0.78 -15.19
N LEU A 271 -0.07 0.58 -14.12
CA LEU A 271 -1.52 0.43 -14.22
C LEU A 271 -2.21 1.71 -14.71
N LEU A 272 -1.82 2.88 -14.19
CA LEU A 272 -2.37 4.16 -14.63
C LEU A 272 -2.03 4.45 -16.09
N LEU A 273 -0.83 4.09 -16.55
CA LEU A 273 -0.44 4.20 -17.96
C LEU A 273 -1.27 3.29 -18.86
N GLU A 274 -1.45 2.02 -18.48
CA GLU A 274 -2.30 1.08 -19.22
C GLU A 274 -3.75 1.59 -19.30
N HIS A 275 -4.28 2.10 -18.18
CA HIS A 275 -5.62 2.67 -18.12
C HIS A 275 -5.78 3.91 -19.00
N ALA A 276 -4.81 4.81 -19.00
CA ALA A 276 -4.80 6.01 -19.85
C ALA A 276 -4.73 5.70 -21.36
N CYS A 277 -4.43 4.45 -21.72
CA CYS A 277 -4.42 3.97 -23.10
C CYS A 277 -5.68 3.16 -23.48
N HIS A 278 -6.62 2.97 -22.57
CA HIS A 278 -7.89 2.30 -22.87
C HIS A 278 -8.71 3.13 -23.86
N THR A 279 -9.57 2.48 -24.66
CA THR A 279 -10.39 3.16 -25.68
C THR A 279 -11.32 4.22 -25.10
N ASP A 280 -11.78 4.01 -23.87
CA ASP A 280 -12.66 4.92 -23.13
C ASP A 280 -11.91 5.87 -22.19
N ALA A 281 -10.58 5.94 -22.28
CA ALA A 281 -9.77 6.80 -21.45
C ALA A 281 -10.05 8.28 -21.74
N THR A 282 -10.11 9.08 -20.68
CA THR A 282 -10.30 10.53 -20.77
C THR A 282 -8.96 11.27 -20.70
N GLN A 283 -8.94 12.54 -21.07
CA GLN A 283 -7.76 13.40 -20.87
C GLN A 283 -7.31 13.46 -19.40
N MET A 284 -8.25 13.30 -18.46
CA MET A 284 -7.94 13.27 -17.04
C MET A 284 -7.21 11.99 -16.63
N ASP A 285 -7.39 10.88 -17.34
CA ASP A 285 -6.68 9.63 -17.08
C ASP A 285 -5.23 9.73 -17.57
N ILE A 286 -5.02 10.33 -18.74
CA ILE A 286 -3.69 10.72 -19.24
C ILE A 286 -2.99 11.65 -18.23
N PHE A 287 -3.68 12.71 -17.77
CA PHE A 287 -3.13 13.63 -16.78
C PHE A 287 -2.81 12.93 -15.45
N THR A 288 -3.68 12.01 -14.99
CA THR A 288 -3.46 11.23 -13.77
C THR A 288 -2.20 10.38 -13.88
N ALA A 289 -2.01 9.67 -15.00
CA ALA A 289 -0.84 8.84 -15.24
C ALA A 289 0.46 9.65 -15.27
N LYS A 290 0.45 10.79 -15.98
CA LYS A 290 1.60 11.72 -16.01
C LYS A 290 1.93 12.25 -14.62
N ARG A 291 0.93 12.79 -13.92
CA ARG A 291 1.11 13.39 -12.60
C ARG A 291 1.56 12.38 -11.55
N TRP A 292 1.17 11.10 -11.68
CA TRP A 292 1.71 10.03 -10.84
C TRP A 292 3.20 9.82 -11.08
N CYS A 293 3.61 9.76 -12.35
CA CYS A 293 4.98 9.48 -12.76
C CYS A 293 5.94 10.67 -12.55
N GLU A 294 5.41 11.88 -12.36
CA GLU A 294 6.22 13.05 -11.91
C GLU A 294 6.67 12.92 -10.43
N LYS A 295 6.04 12.03 -9.65
CA LYS A 295 6.47 11.74 -8.28
C LYS A 295 7.72 10.87 -8.30
N ASP A 296 8.48 10.93 -7.22
CA ASP A 296 9.56 9.98 -7.01
C ASP A 296 9.03 8.55 -6.79
N LEU A 297 9.05 7.76 -7.86
CA LEU A 297 8.61 6.37 -7.86
C LEU A 297 9.61 5.44 -7.18
N ALA A 298 10.87 5.84 -7.06
CA ALA A 298 11.95 5.00 -6.54
C ALA A 298 12.92 5.82 -5.67
N PRO A 299 12.44 6.39 -4.53
CA PRO A 299 13.26 7.25 -3.67
C PRO A 299 14.49 6.55 -3.11
N LEU A 300 14.49 5.21 -3.08
CA LEU A 300 15.65 4.41 -2.70
C LEU A 300 16.86 4.62 -3.65
N CYS A 301 16.59 4.99 -4.90
CA CYS A 301 17.58 5.14 -5.98
C CYS A 301 17.91 6.60 -6.31
N THR A 302 17.11 7.56 -5.84
CA THR A 302 17.29 9.00 -6.13
C THR A 302 18.03 9.70 -4.98
N GLN A 303 18.60 10.88 -5.25
CA GLN A 303 19.19 11.81 -4.26
C GLN A 303 20.12 11.20 -3.19
N GLY A 304 21.00 10.28 -3.58
CA GLY A 304 21.94 9.67 -2.63
C GLY A 304 21.31 8.60 -1.72
N GLY A 305 20.10 8.10 -2.05
CA GLY A 305 19.42 7.02 -1.30
C GLY A 305 20.30 5.79 -1.06
N HIS A 306 21.20 5.45 -1.98
CA HIS A 306 22.20 4.39 -1.77
C HIS A 306 23.16 4.64 -0.59
N GLN A 307 23.48 5.90 -0.29
CA GLN A 307 24.35 6.28 0.84
C GLN A 307 23.63 6.13 2.18
N ASN A 308 22.30 6.10 2.19
CA ASN A 308 21.50 5.92 3.40
C ASN A 308 21.44 4.47 3.89
N PHE A 309 21.80 3.50 3.05
CA PHE A 309 21.79 2.07 3.37
C PHE A 309 23.20 1.50 3.37
N THR A 310 23.97 1.84 4.40
CA THR A 310 25.34 1.37 4.62
C THR A 310 25.49 0.85 6.04
N GLN A 311 26.54 0.07 6.29
CA GLN A 311 26.86 -0.37 7.65
C GLN A 311 27.01 0.84 8.60
N LYS A 312 27.67 1.90 8.12
CA LYS A 312 27.85 3.15 8.87
C LYS A 312 26.51 3.82 9.19
N SER A 313 25.57 3.89 8.25
CA SER A 313 24.27 4.51 8.53
C SER A 313 23.41 3.66 9.49
N MET A 314 23.52 2.33 9.44
CA MET A 314 22.90 1.45 10.43
C MET A 314 23.43 1.73 11.85
N GLU A 315 24.76 1.80 12.01
CA GLU A 315 25.41 2.13 13.29
C GLU A 315 25.02 3.53 13.79
N GLN A 316 24.97 4.52 12.89
CA GLN A 316 24.53 5.87 13.21
C GLN A 316 23.05 5.93 13.62
N ASN A 317 22.18 5.15 12.96
CA ASN A 317 20.77 5.06 13.33
C ASN A 317 20.58 4.40 14.70
N LEU A 318 21.34 3.35 15.01
CA LEU A 318 21.36 2.74 16.34
C LEU A 318 21.80 3.74 17.40
N ALA A 319 22.90 4.44 17.16
CA ALA A 319 23.40 5.48 18.05
C ALA A 319 22.36 6.60 18.25
N LEU A 320 21.74 7.08 17.17
CA LEU A 320 20.72 8.14 17.22
C LEU A 320 19.49 7.72 18.04
N VAL A 321 18.99 6.50 17.83
CA VAL A 321 17.77 6.01 18.50
C VAL A 321 18.01 5.69 19.97
N PHE A 322 19.22 5.25 20.32
CA PHE A 322 19.58 4.80 21.67
C PHE A 322 20.47 5.78 22.45
N ASP A 323 20.71 6.98 21.93
CA ASP A 323 21.46 8.02 22.63
C ASP A 323 20.83 8.31 24.00
N GLY A 324 21.64 8.20 25.05
CA GLY A 324 21.19 8.33 26.44
C GLY A 324 20.31 7.19 27.00
N TYR A 325 20.03 6.12 26.23
CA TYR A 325 19.19 4.99 26.67
C TYR A 325 19.98 3.73 26.99
N LEU A 326 20.91 3.32 26.12
CA LEU A 326 21.75 2.15 26.38
C LEU A 326 23.01 2.57 27.15
N HIS A 327 23.15 2.06 28.38
CA HIS A 327 24.42 2.17 29.10
C HIS A 327 25.51 1.44 28.30
N PRO A 328 26.74 1.98 28.15
CA PRO A 328 27.79 1.41 27.30
C PRO A 328 28.20 -0.05 27.61
N SER A 329 27.71 -0.62 28.71
CA SER A 329 27.89 -2.04 29.09
C SER A 329 26.85 -2.99 28.45
N ARG A 330 25.97 -2.52 27.56
CA ARG A 330 24.91 -3.31 26.88
C ARG A 330 24.89 -3.18 25.35
N LEU A 331 25.90 -2.51 24.77
CA LEU A 331 26.18 -2.47 23.33
C LEU A 331 27.22 -3.54 22.99
#